data_AF-A0A091ALQ0-F1
#
_entry.id   AF-A0A091ALQ0-F1
#
_cell.length_a   1.000
_cell.length_b   1.000
_cell.length_c   1.000
_cell.angle_alpha   90.00
_cell.angle_beta   90.00
_cell.angle_gamma   90.00
#
_symmetry.space_group_name_H-M   'P 1'
#
loop_
_entity.id
_entity.type
_entity.pdbx_description
1 polymer ?
#
loop_
_entity_poly.entity_id
_entity_poly.type
_entity_poly.pdbx_seq_one_letter_code
_entity_poly.pdbx_strand_id
1 'polypeptide(L)'
;MGQYHQPHVDYQKGQVMIPGRTAVSVYLSSHLSYVHCIASNALSALDSSIWGVNILPGRKDGQNDNPSSLARKCLARRLAILLGLSQSDIKIRRIKNGTELLPPIVYIGGMRSDIDLSLSHDGRFISYAFIY
;
A
#
# COMPACT_ATOMS: atom_id res chain seq x y z
N MET A 1 1.04 20.54 5.36
CA MET A 1 0.94 19.52 6.44
C MET A 1 -0.26 18.63 6.13
N GLY A 2 -0.03 17.41 5.63
CA GLY A 2 -1.11 16.45 5.40
C GLY A 2 -1.40 15.73 6.70
N GLN A 3 -2.58 15.94 7.28
CA GLN A 3 -2.99 15.22 8.49
C GLN A 3 -3.06 13.72 8.17
N TYR A 4 -2.24 12.93 8.86
CA TYR A 4 -2.42 11.49 8.91
C TYR A 4 -3.66 11.20 9.74
N HIS A 5 -4.78 11.01 9.06
CA HIS A 5 -5.79 10.14 9.65
C HIS A 5 -5.19 8.74 9.56
N GLN A 6 -4.60 8.24 10.66
CA GLN A 6 -4.82 6.81 10.93
C GLN A 6 -6.33 6.72 11.02
N PRO A 7 -7.02 6.11 10.05
CA PRO A 7 -8.43 5.90 10.28
C PRO A 7 -8.49 5.01 11.53
N HIS A 8 -9.25 5.42 12.54
CA HIS A 8 -9.86 4.44 13.42
C HIS A 8 -10.75 3.62 12.49
N VAL A 9 -10.21 2.52 11.97
CA VAL A 9 -10.90 1.74 10.94
C VAL A 9 -11.59 0.62 11.65
N ASP A 10 -12.88 0.76 11.84
CA ASP A 10 -13.75 -0.40 11.88
C ASP A 10 -13.52 -1.16 10.58
N TYR A 11 -12.77 -2.25 10.66
CA TYR A 11 -12.60 -3.19 9.57
C TYR A 11 -13.23 -4.52 9.97
N GLN A 12 -13.81 -5.20 8.99
CA GLN A 12 -14.37 -6.53 9.16
C GLN A 12 -13.34 -7.56 8.72
N LYS A 13 -13.07 -8.55 9.58
CA LYS A 13 -12.28 -9.72 9.21
C LYS A 13 -13.16 -10.70 8.44
N GLY A 14 -12.61 -11.27 7.37
CA GLY A 14 -13.32 -12.24 6.55
C GLY A 14 -12.38 -13.12 5.75
N GLN A 15 -12.97 -13.95 4.89
CA GLN A 15 -12.25 -14.80 3.95
C GLN A 15 -12.91 -14.77 2.58
N VAL A 16 -12.10 -14.80 1.53
CA VAL A 16 -12.54 -15.01 0.15
C VAL A 16 -12.32 -16.47 -0.21
N MET A 17 -13.42 -17.16 -0.51
CA MET A 17 -13.39 -18.55 -0.97
C MET A 17 -13.13 -18.59 -2.48
N ILE A 18 -12.08 -19.29 -2.89
CA ILE A 18 -11.73 -19.46 -4.31
C ILE A 18 -11.79 -20.95 -4.63
N PRO A 19 -12.65 -21.40 -5.56
CA PRO A 19 -12.76 -22.82 -5.92
C PRO A 19 -11.40 -23.44 -6.25
N GLY A 20 -11.10 -24.58 -5.62
CA GLY A 20 -9.83 -25.30 -5.82
C GLY A 20 -8.59 -24.63 -5.22
N ARG A 21 -8.73 -23.60 -4.37
CA ARG A 21 -7.61 -22.93 -3.69
C ARG A 21 -7.91 -22.74 -2.21
N THR A 22 -6.84 -22.55 -1.43
CA THR A 22 -6.97 -22.13 -0.04
C THR A 22 -7.66 -20.78 0.04
N ALA A 23 -8.57 -20.63 1.01
CA ALA A 23 -9.24 -19.38 1.30
C ALA A 23 -8.22 -18.26 1.59
N VAL A 24 -8.51 -17.05 1.14
CA VAL A 24 -7.65 -15.87 1.36
C VAL A 24 -8.25 -15.02 2.46
N SER A 25 -7.51 -14.77 3.53
CA SER A 25 -7.94 -13.89 4.61
C SER A 25 -7.97 -12.44 4.13
N VAL A 26 -9.00 -11.69 4.52
CA VAL A 26 -9.18 -10.29 4.13
C VAL A 26 -9.61 -9.42 5.30
N TYR A 27 -9.10 -8.18 5.34
CA TYR A 27 -9.64 -7.09 6.16
C TYR A 27 -10.31 -6.08 5.25
N LEU A 28 -11.61 -5.92 5.44
CA LEU A 28 -12.47 -5.05 4.65
C LEU A 28 -12.85 -3.82 5.47
N SER A 29 -12.56 -2.64 4.95
CA SER A 29 -12.95 -1.36 5.53
C SER A 29 -13.86 -0.63 4.55
N SER A 30 -15.02 -0.20 5.03
CA SER A 30 -15.96 0.63 4.28
C SER A 30 -15.92 2.08 4.75
N HIS A 31 -15.81 3.01 3.82
CA HIS A 31 -16.00 4.43 4.03
C HIS A 31 -17.14 4.93 3.12
N LEU A 32 -17.70 6.11 3.39
CA LEU A 32 -18.80 6.70 2.59
C LEU A 32 -18.46 6.84 1.09
N SER A 33 -17.18 6.84 0.72
CA SER A 33 -16.71 7.16 -0.62
C SER A 33 -15.74 6.13 -1.21
N TYR A 34 -15.38 5.09 -0.46
CA TYR A 34 -14.52 4.01 -0.94
C TYR A 34 -14.68 2.75 -0.10
N VAL A 35 -14.35 1.62 -0.71
CA VAL A 35 -14.11 0.35 0.00
C VAL A 35 -12.63 0.04 -0.13
N HIS A 36 -11.99 -0.32 0.97
CA HIS A 36 -10.60 -0.75 1.01
C HIS A 36 -10.51 -2.19 1.51
N CYS A 37 -9.71 -3.00 0.83
CA CYS A 37 -9.48 -4.39 1.19
C CYS A 37 -7.97 -4.65 1.17
N ILE A 38 -7.47 -5.27 2.23
CA ILE A 38 -6.16 -5.92 2.24
C ILE A 38 -6.38 -7.42 2.39
N ALA A 39 -5.54 -8.20 1.71
CA ALA A 39 -5.70 -9.64 1.62
C ALA A 39 -4.34 -10.33 1.76
N SER A 40 -4.32 -11.48 2.41
CA SER A 40 -3.15 -12.34 2.50
C SER A 40 -3.55 -13.82 2.53
N ASN A 41 -2.69 -14.68 1.99
CA ASN A 41 -2.82 -16.12 2.12
C ASN A 41 -2.49 -16.63 3.53
N ALA A 42 -1.88 -15.79 4.38
CA ALA A 42 -1.60 -16.08 5.77
C ALA A 42 -2.27 -15.04 6.67
N LEU A 43 -3.12 -15.49 7.60
CA LEU A 43 -3.77 -14.60 8.56
C LEU A 43 -2.75 -13.85 9.43
N SER A 44 -1.66 -14.51 9.82
CA SER A 44 -0.57 -13.89 10.58
C SER A 44 0.08 -12.72 9.84
N ALA A 45 0.32 -12.87 8.53
CA ALA A 45 0.83 -11.80 7.68
C ALA A 45 -0.14 -10.60 7.64
N LEU A 46 -1.45 -10.87 7.59
CA LEU A 46 -2.48 -9.84 7.61
C LEU A 46 -2.55 -9.11 8.96
N ASP A 47 -2.47 -9.85 10.07
CA ASP A 47 -2.41 -9.29 11.43
C ASP A 47 -1.16 -8.44 11.68
N SER A 48 -0.03 -8.80 11.08
CA SER A 48 1.21 -8.01 11.14
C SER A 48 1.27 -6.85 10.15
N SER A 49 0.31 -6.77 9.22
CA SER A 49 0.39 -5.80 8.12
C SER A 49 0.09 -4.38 8.61
N ILE A 50 0.88 -3.44 8.10
CA ILE A 50 0.61 -2.01 8.24
C ILE A 50 0.10 -1.50 6.90
N TRP A 51 -1.00 -0.75 6.94
CA TRP A 51 -1.64 -0.25 5.73
C TRP A 51 -2.21 1.15 5.93
N GLY A 52 -2.53 1.80 4.82
CA GLY A 52 -3.10 3.14 4.82
C GLY A 52 -3.77 3.49 3.50
N VAL A 53 -4.78 4.36 3.60
CA VAL A 53 -5.48 4.95 2.45
C VAL A 53 -5.32 6.47 2.53
N ASN A 54 -4.95 7.09 1.41
CA ASN A 54 -4.90 8.54 1.28
C ASN A 54 -5.85 8.98 0.17
N ILE A 55 -6.61 10.03 0.45
CA ILE A 55 -7.46 10.70 -0.52
C ILE A 55 -6.67 11.89 -1.08
N LEU A 56 -6.40 11.85 -2.38
CA LEU A 56 -5.75 12.94 -3.08
C LEU A 56 -6.74 14.09 -3.30
N PRO A 57 -6.29 15.34 -3.23
CA PRO A 57 -7.11 16.47 -3.63
C PRO A 57 -7.53 16.31 -5.10
N GLY A 58 -8.68 16.87 -5.47
CA GLY A 58 -9.14 16.88 -6.86
C GLY A 58 -8.04 17.46 -7.76
N ARG A 59 -7.70 16.75 -8.84
CA ARG A 59 -6.70 17.23 -9.80
C ARG A 59 -7.18 18.57 -10.35
N LYS A 60 -6.37 19.63 -10.20
CA LYS A 60 -6.55 20.83 -11.00
C LYS A 60 -6.04 20.54 -12.40
N ASP A 61 -6.70 21.08 -13.43
CA ASP A 61 -6.29 20.90 -14.82
C ASP A 61 -4.79 21.21 -14.97
N GLY A 62 -4.04 20.27 -15.56
CA GLY A 62 -2.59 20.39 -15.80
C GLY A 62 -1.67 19.74 -14.76
N GLN A 63 -2.15 19.25 -13.61
CA GLN A 63 -1.32 18.46 -12.68
C GLN A 63 -1.23 17.00 -13.11
N ASN A 64 -0.09 16.62 -13.69
CA ASN A 64 0.23 15.25 -14.09
C ASN A 64 0.88 14.43 -12.96
N ASP A 65 0.35 14.53 -11.74
CA ASP A 65 0.84 13.72 -10.63
C ASP A 65 0.38 12.27 -10.82
N ASN A 66 1.33 11.41 -11.21
CA ASN A 66 1.09 9.98 -11.38
C ASN A 66 0.67 9.35 -10.04
N PRO A 67 -0.55 8.78 -9.89
CA PRO A 67 -1.02 8.17 -8.64
C PRO A 67 -0.11 7.08 -8.10
N SER A 68 0.49 6.28 -8.97
CA SER A 68 1.48 5.27 -8.59
C SER A 68 2.76 5.88 -8.00
N SER A 69 3.14 7.09 -8.40
CA SER A 69 4.26 7.83 -7.79
C SER A 69 3.88 8.35 -6.41
N LEU A 70 2.66 8.88 -6.26
CA LEU A 70 2.16 9.37 -4.97
C LEU A 70 1.99 8.23 -3.95
N ALA A 71 1.44 7.09 -4.36
CA ALA A 71 1.34 5.89 -3.51
C ALA A 71 2.72 5.46 -2.97
N ARG A 72 3.73 5.40 -3.84
CA ARG A 72 5.12 5.12 -3.44
C ARG A 72 5.68 6.18 -2.49
N LYS A 73 5.44 7.47 -2.73
CA LYS A 73 5.87 8.56 -1.83
C LYS A 73 5.24 8.45 -0.45
N CYS A 74 3.94 8.13 -0.37
CA CYS A 74 3.23 7.90 0.89
C CYS A 74 3.81 6.70 1.65
N LEU A 75 3.98 5.56 0.97
CA LEU A 75 4.57 4.37 1.59
C LEU A 75 6.01 4.62 2.07
N ALA A 76 6.87 5.22 1.24
CA ALA A 76 8.25 5.53 1.61
C ALA A 76 8.32 6.46 2.84
N ARG A 77 7.41 7.44 2.94
CA ARG A 77 7.31 8.31 4.12
C ARG A 77 6.86 7.54 5.36
N ARG A 78 5.90 6.63 5.23
CA ARG A 78 5.44 5.78 6.35
C ARG A 78 6.56 4.87 6.86
N LEU A 79 7.31 4.24 5.95
CA LEU A 79 8.47 3.42 6.28
C LEU A 79 9.59 4.25 6.95
N ALA A 80 9.87 5.45 6.43
CA ALA A 80 10.88 6.34 7.01
C ALA A 80 10.58 6.67 8.48
N ILE A 81 9.31 7.01 8.78
CA ILE A 81 8.86 7.28 10.15
C ILE A 81 9.00 6.02 11.02
N LEU A 82 8.55 4.87 10.51
CA LEU A 82 8.54 3.62 11.27
C LEU A 82 9.93 3.10 11.61
N LEU A 83 10.87 3.23 10.67
CA LEU A 83 12.23 2.70 10.78
C LEU A 83 13.22 3.74 11.34
N GLY A 84 12.78 4.98 11.58
CA GLY A 84 13.68 6.07 12.01
C GLY A 84 14.72 6.46 10.95
N LEU A 85 14.37 6.32 9.66
CA LEU A 85 15.27 6.58 8.53
C LEU A 85 14.88 7.86 7.78
N SER A 86 15.81 8.39 6.98
CA SER A 86 15.46 9.44 6.03
C SER A 86 14.62 8.87 4.88
N GLN A 87 13.61 9.61 4.44
CA GLN A 87 12.84 9.25 3.24
C GLN A 87 13.72 9.16 1.98
N SER A 88 14.86 9.88 1.94
CA SER A 88 15.81 9.79 0.82
C SER A 88 16.39 8.39 0.64
N ASP A 89 16.52 7.65 1.73
CA ASP A 89 17.24 6.37 1.79
C ASP A 89 16.34 5.21 1.36
N ILE A 90 15.04 5.45 1.26
CA ILE A 90 14.02 4.48 0.88
C ILE A 90 13.63 4.70 -0.59
N LYS A 91 13.84 3.68 -1.42
CA LYS A 91 13.41 3.66 -2.82
C LYS A 91 12.47 2.50 -3.06
N ILE A 92 11.33 2.78 -3.71
CA ILE A 92 10.38 1.75 -4.14
C ILE A 92 10.39 1.69 -5.66
N ARG A 93 10.81 0.55 -6.21
CA ARG A 93 11.03 0.34 -7.65
C ARG A 93 10.24 -0.85 -8.14
N ARG A 94 9.70 -0.77 -9.35
CA ARG A 94 9.18 -1.94 -10.07
C ARG A 94 10.22 -2.30 -11.12
N ILE A 95 10.62 -3.56 -11.13
CA ILE A 95 11.53 -4.11 -12.13
C ILE A 95 10.69 -4.58 -13.32
N LYS A 96 11.19 -4.35 -14.54
CA LYS A 96 10.57 -4.93 -15.74
C LYS A 96 11.09 -6.33 -15.98
N ASN A 97 10.20 -7.25 -16.31
CA ASN A 97 10.53 -8.56 -16.86
C ASN A 97 9.90 -8.66 -18.25
N GLY A 98 10.69 -8.42 -19.29
CA GLY A 98 10.17 -8.22 -20.65
C GLY A 98 9.25 -6.99 -20.72
N THR A 99 8.00 -7.20 -21.13
CA THR A 99 6.96 -6.17 -21.20
C THR A 99 6.21 -5.96 -19.89
N GLU A 100 6.33 -6.88 -18.94
CA GLU A 100 5.59 -6.86 -17.68
C GLU A 100 6.34 -6.12 -16.57
N LEU A 101 5.58 -5.44 -15.72
CA LEU A 101 6.11 -4.83 -14.51
C LEU A 101 5.89 -5.77 -13.33
N LEU A 102 6.98 -6.23 -12.74
CA LEU A 102 6.95 -7.02 -11.50
C LEU A 102 6.37 -6.20 -10.32
N PRO A 103 5.99 -6.89 -9.23
CA PRO A 103 5.63 -6.23 -7.99
C PRO A 103 6.70 -5.22 -7.54
N PRO A 104 6.28 -4.12 -6.89
CA PRO A 104 7.20 -3.15 -6.32
C PRO A 104 8.09 -3.76 -5.23
N ILE A 105 9.36 -3.37 -5.20
CA ILE A 105 10.37 -3.82 -4.24
C ILE A 105 10.90 -2.59 -3.49
N VAL A 106 11.07 -2.73 -2.17
CA VAL A 106 11.73 -1.72 -1.33
C VAL A 106 13.24 -1.92 -1.34
N TYR A 107 13.95 -0.80 -1.45
CA TYR A 107 15.38 -0.69 -1.24
C TYR A 107 15.65 0.33 -0.13
N ILE A 108 16.55 -0.01 0.79
CA ILE A 108 17.00 0.84 1.90
C ILE A 108 18.51 1.00 1.80
N GLY A 109 19.00 2.23 1.71
CA GLY A 109 20.44 2.50 1.55
C GLY A 109 21.06 1.85 0.30
N GLY A 110 20.24 1.61 -0.74
CA GLY A 110 20.66 0.93 -1.97
C GLY A 110 20.56 -0.60 -1.94
N MET A 111 20.34 -1.22 -0.78
CA MET A 111 20.16 -2.66 -0.65
C MET A 111 18.68 -3.05 -0.75
N ARG A 112 18.38 -4.18 -1.40
CA ARG A 112 17.03 -4.74 -1.40
C ARG A 112 16.65 -5.16 0.02
N SER A 113 15.46 -4.79 0.48
CA SER A 113 14.93 -5.25 1.77
C SER A 113 13.95 -6.40 1.61
N ASP A 114 13.68 -7.11 2.71
CA ASP A 114 12.70 -8.20 2.79
C ASP A 114 11.25 -7.71 3.03
N ILE A 115 11.05 -6.39 3.06
CA ILE A 115 9.73 -5.77 3.18
C ILE A 115 8.86 -6.14 1.98
N ASP A 116 7.79 -6.90 2.24
CA ASP A 116 6.74 -7.17 1.26
C ASP A 116 5.73 -6.02 1.25
N LEU A 117 5.25 -5.65 0.07
CA LEU A 117 4.39 -4.49 -0.10
C LEU A 117 3.38 -4.64 -1.24
N SER A 118 2.24 -3.99 -1.05
CA SER A 118 1.22 -3.81 -2.08
C SER A 118 0.85 -2.33 -2.19
N LEU A 119 0.61 -1.88 -3.43
CA LEU A 119 0.18 -0.53 -3.75
C LEU A 119 -1.05 -0.62 -4.64
N SER A 120 -2.05 0.19 -4.35
CA SER A 120 -3.24 0.32 -5.19
C SER A 120 -3.61 1.79 -5.37
N HIS A 121 -4.34 2.08 -6.44
CA HIS A 121 -4.98 3.37 -6.63
C HIS A 121 -6.21 3.24 -7.51
N ASP A 122 -7.24 4.03 -7.21
CA ASP A 122 -8.42 4.19 -8.05
C ASP A 122 -8.96 5.62 -7.94
N GLY A 123 -9.16 6.28 -9.07
CA GLY A 123 -9.52 7.70 -9.14
C GLY A 123 -8.61 8.59 -8.27
N ARG A 124 -9.19 9.16 -7.21
CA ARG A 124 -8.51 10.04 -6.25
C ARG A 124 -7.98 9.31 -5.01
N PHE A 125 -8.15 8.01 -4.93
CA PHE A 125 -7.74 7.20 -3.79
C PHE A 125 -6.43 6.49 -4.11
N ILE A 126 -5.49 6.54 -3.17
CA ILE A 126 -4.26 5.73 -3.19
C ILE A 126 -4.20 4.94 -1.89
N SER A 127 -3.66 3.73 -1.95
CA SER A 127 -3.43 2.92 -0.77
C SER A 127 -2.11 2.17 -0.82
N TYR A 128 -1.64 1.78 0.36
CA TYR A 128 -0.49 0.93 0.55
C TYR A 128 -0.75 -0.08 1.66
N ALA A 129 -0.09 -1.23 1.57
CA ALA A 129 0.04 -2.21 2.64
C ALA A 129 1.48 -2.75 2.61
N PHE A 130 2.04 -3.07 3.77
CA PHE A 130 3.36 -3.70 3.87
C PHE A 130 3.53 -4.51 5.16
N ILE A 131 4.50 -5.42 5.13
CA ILE A 131 4.97 -6.21 6.27
C ILE A 131 6.51 -6.06 6.27
N TYR A 132 7.10 -5.87 7.45
CA TYR A 132 8.52 -5.53 7.61
C TYR A 132 9.16 -6.31 8.76
#